data_AF-A0A2V9U2C8-F1
#
_entry.id   AF-A0A2V9U2C8-F1
#
_cell.length_a   1.000
_cell.length_b   1.000
_cell.length_c   1.000
_cell.angle_alpha   90.00
_cell.angle_beta   90.00
_cell.angle_gamma   90.00
#
_symmetry.space_group_name_H-M   'P 1'
#
loop_
_entity.id
_entity.type
_entity.pdbx_description
1 polymer ?
#
loop_
_entity_poly.entity_id
_entity_poly.type
_entity_poly.pdbx_seq_one_letter_code
_entity_poly.pdbx_strand_id
1 'polypeptide(L)'
;MKKAIALVVVLMGLATSGIAQVLVNPAVPAAKELKPGDVLTQSYVVQGATPRQETLLRTQMQAMQSDVIPSRIIFVPHWKYLYAAKMYKLHVPTGMASKMFTHLASRSVFIDDDYYGGDESLGYWMAHELGHLAANSADENDAEKAAKPYRKRLQGAQLVSMH
;
A
#
# COMPACT_ATOMS: atom_id res chain seq x y z
N MET A 1 -68.01 0.88 9.61
CA MET A 1 -68.15 1.52 8.28
C MET A 1 -66.80 1.41 7.58
N LYS A 2 -66.68 0.44 6.65
CA LYS A 2 -66.55 0.60 5.19
C LYS A 2 -65.15 1.05 4.73
N LYS A 3 -64.54 0.16 3.94
CA LYS A 3 -63.17 0.08 3.41
C LYS A 3 -62.86 1.16 2.37
N ALA A 4 -61.58 1.45 2.13
CA ALA A 4 -61.04 1.65 0.79
C ALA A 4 -59.54 1.36 0.73
N ILE A 5 -59.18 0.42 -0.15
CA ILE A 5 -57.85 0.07 -0.65
C ILE A 5 -57.61 0.93 -1.90
N ALA A 6 -56.40 1.41 -2.13
CA ALA A 6 -55.98 1.83 -3.46
C ALA A 6 -54.52 1.41 -3.72
N LEU A 7 -54.42 0.27 -4.39
CA LEU A 7 -53.27 -0.23 -5.13
C LEU A 7 -53.14 0.56 -6.43
N VAL A 8 -51.94 1.06 -6.76
CA VAL A 8 -51.61 1.46 -8.14
C VAL A 8 -50.34 0.72 -8.54
N VAL A 9 -50.53 -0.26 -9.43
CA VAL A 9 -49.49 -0.89 -10.23
C VAL A 9 -49.44 -0.14 -11.56
N VAL A 10 -48.26 0.31 -11.97
CA VAL A 10 -47.98 0.63 -13.38
C VAL A 10 -46.67 -0.05 -13.77
N LEU A 11 -46.81 -1.08 -14.61
CA LEU A 11 -45.78 -1.65 -15.46
C LEU A 11 -45.63 -0.78 -16.71
N MET A 12 -44.41 -0.54 -17.18
CA MET A 12 -43.89 -0.98 -18.49
C MET A 12 -42.61 -0.24 -18.89
N GLY A 13 -41.66 -0.98 -19.46
CA GLY A 13 -40.43 -0.45 -20.07
C GLY A 13 -39.33 -1.50 -20.19
N LEU A 14 -39.51 -2.48 -21.09
CA LEU A 14 -38.46 -3.41 -21.54
C LEU A 14 -37.78 -2.87 -22.82
N ALA A 15 -36.58 -3.44 -23.09
CA ALA A 15 -35.72 -3.31 -24.27
C ALA A 15 -34.74 -2.11 -24.26
N THR A 16 -33.44 -2.22 -24.56
CA THR A 16 -32.60 -3.30 -25.10
C THR A 16 -31.14 -2.94 -24.81
N SER A 17 -30.29 -3.95 -24.64
CA SER A 17 -28.84 -3.87 -24.55
C SER A 17 -28.20 -3.14 -25.74
N GLY A 18 -27.60 -1.98 -25.50
CA GLY A 18 -26.71 -1.31 -26.44
C GLY A 18 -25.25 -1.68 -26.12
N ILE A 19 -24.67 -2.59 -26.90
CA ILE A 19 -23.22 -2.77 -26.97
C ILE A 19 -22.67 -1.58 -27.75
N ALA A 20 -22.01 -0.64 -27.06
CA ALA A 20 -21.21 0.37 -27.74
C ALA A 20 -20.00 -0.33 -28.36
N GLN A 21 -20.01 -0.44 -29.70
CA GLN A 21 -18.83 -0.84 -30.46
C GLN A 21 -17.82 0.31 -30.39
N VAL A 22 -16.79 0.14 -29.55
CA VAL A 22 -15.59 0.98 -29.62
C VAL A 22 -14.74 0.44 -30.76
N LEU A 23 -14.75 1.16 -31.87
CA LEU A 23 -13.81 0.96 -32.97
C LEU A 23 -12.42 1.41 -32.48
N VAL A 24 -11.52 0.47 -32.19
CA VAL A 24 -10.10 0.76 -31.98
C VAL A 24 -9.28 -0.01 -33.00
N ASN A 25 -8.52 0.74 -33.79
CA ASN A 25 -7.56 0.25 -34.79
C ASN A 25 -6.62 -0.83 -34.24
N PRO A 26 -6.22 -1.82 -35.06
CA PRO A 26 -5.28 -2.85 -34.68
C PRO A 26 -3.85 -2.41 -35.00
N ALA A 27 -3.13 -1.86 -34.03
CA ALA A 27 -1.66 -1.83 -34.03
C ALA A 27 -1.14 -1.34 -32.67
N VAL A 28 -1.20 -2.20 -31.65
CA VAL A 28 -0.32 -2.09 -30.49
C VAL A 28 0.39 -3.43 -30.37
N PRO A 29 1.73 -3.50 -30.41
CA PRO A 29 2.43 -4.76 -30.29
C PRO A 29 2.09 -5.39 -28.96
N ALA A 30 1.73 -6.67 -29.01
CA ALA A 30 1.31 -7.48 -27.89
C ALA A 30 2.21 -7.25 -26.67
N ALA A 31 1.62 -6.73 -25.59
CA ALA A 31 2.20 -6.83 -24.27
C ALA A 31 2.49 -8.32 -24.05
N LYS A 32 3.76 -8.66 -23.80
CA LYS A 32 4.17 -10.04 -23.51
C LYS A 32 3.27 -10.57 -22.39
N GLU A 33 2.51 -11.60 -22.73
CA GLU A 33 1.73 -12.39 -21.81
C GLU A 33 2.68 -12.95 -20.74
N LEU A 34 2.60 -12.38 -19.53
CA LEU A 34 3.32 -12.87 -18.37
C LEU A 34 2.78 -14.27 -18.05
N LYS A 35 3.65 -15.28 -18.11
CA LYS A 35 3.30 -16.66 -17.80
C LYS A 35 2.86 -16.78 -16.33
N PRO A 36 1.86 -17.62 -15.99
CA PRO A 36 1.54 -17.92 -14.61
C PRO A 36 2.71 -18.67 -13.98
N GLY A 37 3.54 -17.95 -13.24
CA GLY A 37 4.81 -18.43 -12.68
C GLY A 37 5.79 -17.31 -12.33
N ASP A 38 5.62 -16.10 -12.87
CA ASP A 38 6.51 -14.97 -12.63
C ASP A 38 5.91 -13.92 -11.68
N VAL A 39 6.74 -13.43 -10.76
CA VAL A 39 6.46 -12.53 -9.63
C VAL A 39 5.77 -13.27 -8.47
N LEU A 40 6.54 -13.51 -7.39
CA LEU A 40 5.98 -13.69 -6.05
C LEU A 40 4.93 -12.59 -5.89
N THR A 41 3.65 -12.93 -5.96
CA THR A 41 2.57 -12.03 -5.57
C THR A 41 2.85 -11.76 -4.10
N GLN A 42 3.57 -10.66 -3.83
CA GLN A 42 3.98 -10.29 -2.49
C GLN A 42 2.69 -9.94 -1.75
N SER A 43 2.03 -10.94 -1.17
CA SER A 43 0.67 -10.82 -0.64
C SER A 43 0.72 -10.24 0.76
N TYR A 44 1.21 -9.01 0.87
CA TYR A 44 0.99 -8.19 2.03
C TYR A 44 -0.32 -7.41 1.87
N VAL A 45 -1.01 -7.27 2.99
CA VAL A 45 -2.26 -6.49 3.04
C VAL A 45 -1.91 -5.04 3.37
N VAL A 46 -2.40 -4.11 2.57
CA VAL A 46 -2.38 -2.67 2.88
C VAL A 46 -3.75 -2.31 3.45
N GLN A 47 -3.77 -1.64 4.60
CA GLN A 47 -4.99 -1.25 5.29
C GLN A 47 -4.97 0.24 5.61
N GLY A 48 -6.14 0.88 5.56
CA GLY A 48 -6.30 2.29 5.92
C GLY A 48 -5.75 3.29 4.89
N ALA A 49 -5.10 2.82 3.82
CA ALA A 49 -4.57 3.67 2.76
C ALA A 49 -5.68 4.15 1.80
N THR A 50 -5.51 5.34 1.25
CA THR A 50 -6.20 5.74 0.02
C THR A 50 -5.68 4.90 -1.17
N PRO A 51 -6.45 4.77 -2.27
CA PRO A 51 -6.00 4.04 -3.46
C PRO A 51 -4.67 4.56 -4.03
N ARG A 52 -4.44 5.88 -3.93
CA ARG A 52 -3.20 6.52 -4.37
C ARG A 52 -2.01 6.13 -3.50
N GLN A 53 -2.16 6.18 -2.16
CA GLN A 53 -1.13 5.76 -1.22
C GLN A 53 -0.77 4.29 -1.39
N GLU A 54 -1.77 3.41 -1.53
CA GLU A 54 -1.53 1.98 -1.74
C GLU A 54 -0.78 1.74 -3.05
N THR A 55 -1.22 2.35 -4.16
CA THR A 55 -0.57 2.20 -5.46
C THR A 55 0.88 2.69 -5.44
N LEU A 56 1.12 3.85 -4.82
CA LEU A 56 2.46 4.41 -4.68
C LEU A 56 3.35 3.49 -3.84
N LEU A 57 2.87 3.08 -2.66
CA LEU A 57 3.60 2.20 -1.77
C LEU A 57 3.99 0.90 -2.45
N ARG A 58 3.03 0.28 -3.16
CA ARG A 58 3.27 -0.98 -3.90
C ARG A 58 4.34 -0.81 -4.96
N THR A 59 4.25 0.28 -5.74
CA THR A 59 5.26 0.62 -6.76
C THR A 59 6.64 0.83 -6.14
N GLN A 60 6.72 1.59 -5.04
CA GLN A 60 7.97 1.86 -4.34
C GLN A 60 8.58 0.58 -3.75
N MET A 61 7.78 -0.30 -3.14
CA MET A 61 8.26 -1.59 -2.62
C MET A 61 8.72 -2.53 -3.72
N GLN A 62 8.03 -2.54 -4.87
CA GLN A 62 8.46 -3.31 -6.04
C GLN A 62 9.80 -2.78 -6.57
N ALA A 63 9.97 -1.46 -6.64
CA ALA A 63 11.23 -0.83 -7.04
C ALA A 63 12.38 -1.13 -6.07
N MET A 64 12.11 -1.20 -4.77
CA MET A 64 13.09 -1.59 -3.76
C MET A 64 13.54 -3.04 -3.89
N GLN A 65 12.77 -3.92 -4.55
CA GLN A 65 13.06 -5.36 -4.68
C GLN A 65 13.52 -5.95 -3.34
N SER A 66 12.69 -5.79 -2.32
CA SER A 66 13.00 -6.32 -0.99
C SER A 66 12.87 -7.84 -0.99
N ASP A 67 13.88 -8.50 -0.42
CA ASP A 67 13.92 -9.94 -0.12
C ASP A 67 13.04 -10.31 1.08
N VAL A 68 12.69 -9.32 1.90
CA VAL A 68 11.70 -9.45 2.98
C VAL A 68 10.43 -8.68 2.66
N ILE A 69 9.29 -9.26 3.03
CA ILE A 69 7.97 -8.67 2.82
C ILE A 69 7.25 -8.62 4.16
N PRO A 70 6.66 -7.47 4.56
CA PRO A 70 5.80 -7.41 5.74
C PRO A 70 4.55 -8.26 5.54
N SER A 71 3.92 -8.71 6.61
CA SER A 71 2.61 -9.35 6.50
C SER A 71 1.49 -8.33 6.32
N ARG A 72 1.62 -7.15 6.95
CA ARG A 72 0.64 -6.07 6.91
C ARG A 72 1.33 -4.71 6.90
N ILE A 73 0.75 -3.78 6.17
CA ILE A 73 1.10 -2.36 6.21
C ILE A 73 -0.17 -1.58 6.52
N ILE A 74 -0.16 -0.81 7.60
CA ILE A 74 -1.37 -0.25 8.19
C ILE A 74 -1.20 1.25 8.35
N PHE A 75 -1.92 2.00 7.52
CA PHE A 75 -2.07 3.45 7.68
C PHE A 75 -3.11 3.70 8.78
N VAL A 76 -2.74 4.50 9.77
CA VAL A 76 -3.61 4.83 10.88
C VAL A 76 -3.49 6.31 11.25
N PRO A 77 -4.57 6.96 11.72
CA PRO A 77 -4.48 8.29 12.32
C PRO A 77 -3.51 8.31 13.49
N HIS A 78 -2.90 9.46 13.75
CA HIS A 78 -1.83 9.66 14.72
C HIS A 78 -2.15 9.10 16.11
N TRP A 79 -3.38 9.31 16.60
CA TRP A 79 -3.77 8.81 17.92
C TRP A 79 -3.76 7.27 17.99
N LYS A 80 -4.13 6.57 16.91
CA LYS A 80 -4.06 5.11 16.82
C LYS A 80 -2.63 4.64 16.67
N TYR A 81 -1.81 5.40 15.95
CA TYR A 81 -0.38 5.15 15.82
C TYR A 81 0.30 5.13 17.20
N LEU A 82 0.12 6.20 17.98
CA LEU A 82 0.65 6.30 19.35
C LEU A 82 0.12 5.19 20.26
N TYR A 83 -1.16 4.87 20.15
CA TYR A 83 -1.77 3.78 20.91
C TYR A 83 -1.13 2.43 20.58
N ALA A 84 -0.97 2.11 19.29
CA ALA A 84 -0.37 0.86 18.84
C ALA A 84 1.10 0.77 19.28
N ALA A 85 1.87 1.84 19.11
CA ALA A 85 3.27 1.87 19.50
C ALA A 85 3.46 1.67 21.02
N LYS A 86 2.58 2.29 21.84
CA LYS A 86 2.51 2.05 23.29
C LYS A 86 2.13 0.61 23.62
N MET A 87 1.13 0.05 22.96
CA MET A 87 0.67 -1.34 23.18
C MET A 87 1.78 -2.35 22.90
N TYR A 88 2.55 -2.15 21.84
CA TYR A 88 3.67 -3.04 21.49
C TYR A 88 4.94 -2.78 22.30
N LYS A 89 4.91 -1.83 23.25
CA LYS A 89 6.06 -1.42 24.07
C LYS A 89 7.29 -1.09 23.21
N LEU A 90 7.06 -0.59 22.00
CA LEU A 90 8.14 -0.12 21.15
C LEU A 90 8.73 1.11 21.83
N HIS A 91 10.05 1.24 21.74
CA HIS A 91 10.71 2.47 22.15
C HIS A 91 10.33 3.53 21.11
N VAL A 92 9.13 4.11 21.24
CA VAL A 92 8.79 5.32 20.52
C VAL A 92 9.75 6.36 21.07
N PRO A 93 10.67 6.92 20.26
CA PRO A 93 11.53 7.98 20.74
C PRO A 93 10.62 9.01 21.41
N THR A 94 10.93 9.40 22.64
CA THR A 94 10.20 10.46 23.35
C THR A 94 10.37 11.74 22.54
N GLY A 95 9.44 11.97 21.62
CA GLY A 95 9.52 12.99 20.58
C GLY A 95 8.64 12.59 19.40
N MET A 96 7.89 13.55 18.86
CA MET A 96 6.91 13.38 17.77
C MET A 96 7.53 12.99 16.40
N ALA A 97 8.56 12.14 16.37
CA ALA A 97 9.49 12.03 15.23
C ALA A 97 9.40 10.72 14.43
N SER A 98 8.93 9.62 15.01
CA SER A 98 8.80 8.36 14.27
C SER A 98 7.51 8.36 13.45
N LYS A 99 7.66 8.35 12.13
CA LYS A 99 6.60 8.39 11.11
C LYS A 99 6.03 7.03 10.75
N MET A 100 6.83 6.00 11.01
CA MET A 100 6.51 4.61 10.80
C MET A 100 7.21 3.79 11.89
N PHE A 101 6.66 2.62 12.20
CA PHE A 101 7.37 1.62 12.99
C PHE A 101 7.05 0.21 12.53
N THR A 102 7.98 -0.69 12.78
CA THR A 102 7.83 -2.13 12.52
C THR A 102 7.62 -2.88 13.82
N HIS A 103 6.49 -3.58 13.92
CA HIS A 103 6.31 -4.62 14.93
C HIS A 103 6.82 -5.95 14.37
N LEU A 104 8.07 -6.30 14.74
CA LEU A 104 8.77 -7.49 14.22
C LEU A 104 7.99 -8.79 14.42
N ALA A 105 7.43 -9.00 15.62
CA ALA A 105 6.76 -10.25 15.97
C ALA A 105 5.54 -10.55 15.07
N SER A 106 4.81 -9.52 14.65
CA SER A 106 3.70 -9.68 13.69
C SER A 106 4.05 -9.28 12.26
N ARG A 107 5.33 -8.98 12.00
CA ARG A 107 5.84 -8.45 10.71
C ARG A 107 4.95 -7.35 10.13
N SER A 108 4.46 -6.46 10.99
CA SER A 108 3.50 -5.43 10.60
C SER A 108 4.16 -4.06 10.66
N VAL A 109 4.00 -3.27 9.60
CA VAL A 109 4.46 -1.88 9.55
C VAL A 109 3.27 -0.96 9.79
N PHE A 110 3.40 -0.04 10.72
CA PHE A 110 2.40 0.97 11.01
C PHE A 110 2.90 2.31 10.46
N ILE A 111 2.02 3.03 9.78
CA ILE A 111 2.31 4.32 9.17
C ILE A 111 1.38 5.35 9.80
N ASP A 112 1.96 6.43 10.30
CA ASP A 112 1.22 7.58 10.80
C ASP A 112 0.67 8.39 9.63
N ASP A 113 -0.60 8.19 9.29
CA ASP A 113 -1.24 8.77 8.10
C ASP A 113 -1.29 10.31 8.17
N ASP A 114 -1.30 10.88 9.37
CA ASP A 114 -1.34 12.33 9.58
C ASP A 114 0.04 12.99 9.43
N TYR A 115 1.14 12.24 9.67
CA TYR A 115 2.48 12.82 9.83
C TYR A 115 3.62 12.14 9.04
N TYR A 116 3.34 11.14 8.19
CA TYR A 116 4.40 10.39 7.48
C TYR A 116 5.23 11.20 6.48
N GLY A 117 4.91 12.49 6.26
CA GLY A 117 5.70 13.40 5.42
C GLY A 117 5.42 13.28 3.93
N GLY A 118 4.29 12.67 3.57
CA GLY A 118 3.82 12.58 2.18
C GLY A 118 4.58 11.59 1.31
N ASP A 119 4.06 11.45 0.09
CA ASP A 119 4.45 10.49 -0.94
C ASP A 119 5.95 10.40 -1.25
N GLU A 120 6.65 11.54 -1.24
CA GLU A 120 8.07 11.60 -1.60
C GLU A 120 8.95 10.90 -0.57
N SER A 121 8.56 10.96 0.71
CA SER A 121 9.30 10.35 1.81
C SER A 121 8.80 8.95 2.18
N LEU A 122 7.62 8.55 1.69
CA LEU A 122 7.00 7.25 1.96
C LEU A 122 7.96 6.08 1.68
N GLY A 123 8.56 6.05 0.50
CA GLY A 123 9.49 4.99 0.13
C GLY A 123 10.78 5.00 0.95
N TYR A 124 11.29 6.19 1.29
CA TYR A 124 12.51 6.30 2.09
C TYR A 124 12.32 5.70 3.50
N TRP A 125 11.19 5.99 4.13
CA TRP A 125 10.84 5.43 5.45
C TRP A 125 10.47 3.96 5.36
N MET A 126 9.67 3.55 4.36
CA MET A 126 9.37 2.13 4.17
C MET A 126 10.64 1.29 3.98
N ALA A 127 11.67 1.80 3.28
CA ALA A 127 12.95 1.11 3.18
C ALA A 127 13.64 0.92 4.54
N HIS A 128 13.50 1.88 5.47
CA HIS A 128 14.00 1.75 6.84
C HIS A 128 13.25 0.64 7.60
N GLU A 129 11.93 0.62 7.51
CA GLU A 129 11.08 -0.40 8.14
C GLU A 129 11.35 -1.81 7.58
N LEU A 130 11.58 -1.93 6.29
CA LEU A 130 12.03 -3.18 5.68
C LEU A 130 13.43 -3.58 6.19
N GLY A 131 14.28 -2.62 6.53
CA GLY A 131 15.57 -2.85 7.17
C GLY A 131 15.43 -3.55 8.53
N HIS A 132 14.48 -3.14 9.38
CA HIS A 132 14.16 -3.86 10.62
C HIS A 132 13.78 -5.32 10.35
N LEU A 133 12.94 -5.57 9.33
CA LEU A 133 12.53 -6.93 8.96
C LEU A 133 13.67 -7.77 8.39
N ALA A 134 14.57 -7.15 7.61
CA ALA A 134 15.70 -7.83 6.98
C ALA A 134 16.77 -8.21 7.99
N ALA A 135 17.08 -7.30 8.92
CA ALA A 135 17.99 -7.55 10.03
C ALA A 135 17.35 -8.38 11.16
N ASN A 136 16.02 -8.50 11.17
CA ASN A 136 15.25 -9.04 12.28
C ASN A 136 15.67 -8.42 13.63
N SER A 137 15.83 -7.10 13.63
CA SER A 137 16.43 -6.33 14.73
C SER A 137 15.62 -5.06 14.98
N ALA A 138 15.43 -4.73 16.26
CA ALA A 138 14.85 -3.45 16.69
C ALA A 138 15.90 -2.33 16.80
N ASP A 139 17.17 -2.64 16.51
CA ASP A 139 18.24 -1.64 16.51
C ASP A 139 18.17 -0.75 15.25
N GLU A 140 18.19 0.56 15.47
CA GLU A 140 18.08 1.58 14.40
C GLU A 140 19.27 1.56 13.45
N ASN A 141 20.48 1.22 13.94
CA ASN A 141 21.68 1.17 13.09
C ASN A 141 21.66 -0.07 12.19
N ASP A 142 21.20 -1.21 12.71
CA ASP A 142 20.99 -2.42 11.92
C ASP A 142 19.98 -2.17 10.80
N ALA A 143 18.85 -1.55 11.14
CA ALA A 143 17.81 -1.19 10.18
C ALA A 143 18.33 -0.21 9.12
N GLU A 144 19.00 0.87 9.55
CA GLU A 144 19.56 1.86 8.65
C GLU A 144 20.62 1.26 7.72
N LYS A 145 21.47 0.36 8.22
CA LYS A 145 22.45 -0.36 7.39
C LYS A 145 21.75 -1.26 6.36
N ALA A 146 20.72 -2.00 6.76
CA ALA A 146 19.95 -2.88 5.89
C ALA A 146 19.10 -2.11 4.87
N ALA A 147 18.67 -0.88 5.19
CA ALA A 147 17.85 -0.04 4.32
C ALA A 147 18.59 0.55 3.11
N LYS A 148 19.91 0.77 3.24
CA LYS A 148 20.76 1.37 2.19
C LYS A 148 20.59 0.74 0.79
N PRO A 149 20.67 -0.59 0.62
CA PRO A 149 20.46 -1.21 -0.69
C PRO A 149 19.05 -0.98 -1.24
N TYR A 150 18.00 -1.00 -0.41
CA TYR A 150 16.61 -0.73 -0.84
C TYR A 150 16.47 0.70 -1.35
N ARG A 151 17.01 1.69 -0.61
CA ARG A 151 16.96 3.10 -1.01
C ARG A 151 17.74 3.36 -2.30
N LYS A 152 18.88 2.71 -2.49
CA LYS A 152 19.66 2.81 -3.74
C LYS A 152 18.84 2.31 -4.95
N ARG A 153 18.12 1.19 -4.80
CA ARG A 153 17.26 0.65 -5.86
C ARG A 153 16.04 1.53 -6.13
N LEU A 154 15.41 2.06 -5.08
CA LEU A 154 14.32 3.03 -5.18
C LEU A 154 14.75 4.27 -5.98
N GLN A 155 15.88 4.88 -5.61
CA GLN A 155 16.42 6.05 -6.31
C GLN A 155 16.74 5.72 -7.78
N GLY A 156 17.35 4.57 -8.05
CA GLY A 156 17.62 4.12 -9.41
C GLY A 156 16.34 4.00 -10.25
N ALA A 157 15.26 3.42 -9.70
CA ALA A 157 13.98 3.30 -10.39
C ALA A 157 13.31 4.66 -10.64
N GLN A 158 13.42 5.61 -9.69
CA GLN A 158 12.91 6.97 -9.85
C GLN A 158 13.63 7.71 -10.98
N LEU A 159 14.96 7.57 -11.08
CA LEU A 159 15.75 8.18 -12.15
C LEU A 159 15.40 7.62 -13.53
N VAL A 160 15.10 6.32 -13.62
CA VAL A 160 14.66 5.66 -14.86
C VAL A 160 13.26 6.11 -15.27
N SER A 161 12.35 6.33 -14.33
CA SER A 161 10.98 6.79 -14.63
C SER A 161 10.89 8.24 -15.12
N MET A 162 11.96 9.01 -15.03
CA MET A 162 12.03 10.42 -15.47
C MET A 162 12.64 10.60 -16.86
N HIS A 163 13.15 9.53 -17.49
CA HIS A 163 13.72 9.51 -18.83
C HIS A 163 12.82 8.71 -19.78
#